data_AF-A0A961AI69-F1
#
_entry.id   AF-A0A961AI69-F1
#
_cell.length_a   1.000
_cell.length_b   1.000
_cell.length_c   1.000
_cell.angle_alpha   90.00
_cell.angle_beta   90.00
_cell.angle_gamma   90.00
#
_symmetry.space_group_name_H-M   'P 1'
#
loop_
_entity.id
_entity.type
_entity.pdbx_description
1 polymer ?
#
loop_
_entity_poly.entity_id
_entity_poly.type
_entity_poly.pdbx_seq_one_letter_code
_entity_poly.pdbx_strand_id
1 'polypeptide(L)'
;MQLSSSTTPAGRLAVIAALILTTLLSSVKAQSGNYAASYHAAQAAAYQRQQQAVAYYQYQQQMAAYQAYQQQMAAYQRQQQEAAARTAYRPQQDSRQAAAAPASMIRFDGRYVTAPANSGRIAYAVAAANSLQGKPYRRGGGHSKVEDSAYDCSGTVSYVLIKAGLLKSPLPSSGFAKWGEPGEGRFITVWVKPGEHVFMTICGLRLDTTGGRTGEGPRWRTAPRSTSGFSPRHPAGF
;
A
#
# COMPACT_ATOMS: atom_id res chain seq x y z
N MET A 1 46.58 -79.99 -22.93
CA MET A 1 45.44 -79.91 -21.98
C MET A 1 45.77 -78.80 -20.99
N GLN A 2 44.95 -77.74 -20.99
CA GLN A 2 44.87 -76.59 -20.06
C GLN A 2 46.14 -75.80 -19.67
N LEU A 3 46.02 -74.49 -19.91
CA LEU A 3 47.02 -73.42 -19.82
C LEU A 3 47.47 -73.14 -18.38
N SER A 4 48.79 -73.17 -18.18
CA SER A 4 49.49 -72.60 -17.04
C SER A 4 49.47 -71.07 -17.12
N SER A 5 48.82 -70.42 -16.16
CA SER A 5 49.00 -68.98 -15.91
C SER A 5 49.50 -68.79 -14.48
N SER A 6 50.80 -69.00 -14.28
CA SER A 6 51.52 -68.55 -13.09
C SER A 6 51.67 -67.04 -13.17
N THR A 7 50.68 -66.30 -12.65
CA THR A 7 50.86 -64.88 -12.38
C THR A 7 51.97 -64.75 -11.35
N THR A 8 53.10 -64.17 -11.75
CA THR A 8 54.22 -63.90 -10.85
C THR A 8 53.77 -63.00 -9.70
N PRO A 9 54.40 -63.10 -8.51
CA PRO A 9 54.03 -62.30 -7.34
C PRO A 9 54.05 -60.78 -7.61
N ALA A 10 54.82 -60.32 -8.60
CA ALA A 10 54.81 -58.94 -9.07
C ALA A 10 53.50 -58.52 -9.78
N GLY A 11 52.86 -59.42 -10.54
CA GLY A 11 51.59 -59.13 -11.24
C GLY A 11 50.38 -59.06 -10.30
N ARG A 12 50.37 -59.84 -9.20
CA ARG A 12 49.32 -59.79 -8.17
C ARG A 12 49.39 -58.52 -7.33
N LEU A 13 50.59 -58.01 -7.04
CA LEU A 13 50.78 -56.75 -6.33
C LEU A 13 50.37 -55.54 -7.19
N ALA A 14 50.62 -55.57 -8.51
CA ALA A 14 50.22 -54.50 -9.42
C ALA A 14 48.69 -54.36 -9.57
N VAL A 15 47.95 -55.48 -9.62
CA VAL A 15 46.47 -55.47 -9.71
C VAL A 15 45.82 -54.99 -8.41
N ILE A 16 46.37 -55.38 -7.25
CA ILE A 16 45.89 -54.91 -5.94
C ILE A 16 46.16 -53.41 -5.75
N ALA A 17 47.34 -52.92 -6.17
CA ALA A 17 47.66 -51.50 -6.13
C ALA A 17 46.73 -50.65 -7.03
N ALA A 18 46.35 -51.15 -8.22
CA ALA A 18 45.43 -50.46 -9.12
C ALA A 18 43.97 -50.42 -8.61
N LEU A 19 43.50 -51.47 -7.93
CA LEU A 19 42.17 -51.51 -7.29
C LEU A 19 42.06 -50.60 -6.06
N ILE A 20 43.14 -50.49 -5.28
CA ILE A 20 43.20 -49.56 -4.14
C ILE A 20 43.24 -48.10 -4.63
N LEU A 21 43.99 -47.80 -5.70
CA LEU A 21 44.06 -46.44 -6.25
C LEU A 21 42.72 -45.98 -6.84
N THR A 22 41.98 -46.84 -7.55
CA THR A 22 40.68 -46.52 -8.16
C THR A 22 39.56 -46.33 -7.13
N THR A 23 39.56 -47.10 -6.04
CA THR A 23 38.61 -46.92 -4.93
C THR A 23 38.87 -45.62 -4.18
N LEU A 24 40.13 -45.29 -3.86
CA LEU A 24 40.52 -44.00 -3.25
C LEU A 24 40.11 -42.79 -4.12
N LEU A 25 40.33 -42.84 -5.44
CA LEU A 25 39.94 -41.76 -6.36
C LEU A 25 38.41 -41.57 -6.45
N SER A 26 37.64 -42.65 -6.35
CA SER A 26 36.16 -42.62 -6.37
C SER A 26 35.60 -42.01 -5.09
N SER A 27 36.19 -42.32 -3.93
CA SER A 27 35.83 -41.74 -2.62
C SER A 27 36.11 -40.23 -2.57
N VAL A 28 37.23 -39.77 -3.14
CA VAL A 28 37.57 -38.32 -3.18
C VAL A 28 36.62 -37.53 -4.09
N LYS A 29 36.16 -38.11 -5.21
CA LYS A 29 35.15 -37.49 -6.09
C LYS A 29 33.76 -37.44 -5.46
N ALA A 30 33.33 -38.50 -4.76
CA ALA A 30 32.06 -38.51 -4.03
C ALA A 30 32.07 -37.51 -2.86
N GLN A 31 33.17 -37.44 -2.12
CA GLN A 31 33.35 -36.52 -1.01
C GLN A 31 33.39 -35.06 -1.48
N SER A 32 34.10 -34.74 -2.57
CA SER A 32 34.08 -33.39 -3.18
C SER A 32 32.72 -33.00 -3.77
N GLY A 33 31.97 -33.95 -4.35
CA GLY A 33 30.59 -33.73 -4.79
C GLY A 33 29.65 -33.40 -3.63
N ASN A 34 29.79 -34.08 -2.49
CA ASN A 34 29.03 -33.80 -1.27
C ASN A 34 29.40 -32.44 -0.64
N TYR A 35 30.67 -32.04 -0.69
CA TYR A 35 31.12 -30.70 -0.26
C TYR A 35 30.55 -29.60 -1.16
N ALA A 36 30.55 -29.77 -2.48
CA ALA A 36 29.96 -28.81 -3.41
C ALA A 36 28.44 -28.68 -3.19
N ALA A 37 27.72 -29.80 -3.06
CA ALA A 37 26.28 -29.80 -2.81
C ALA A 37 25.91 -29.14 -1.46
N SER A 38 26.66 -29.45 -0.40
CA SER A 38 26.43 -28.83 0.92
C SER A 38 26.80 -27.35 0.94
N TYR A 39 27.83 -26.92 0.20
CA TYR A 39 28.16 -25.52 0.03
C TYR A 39 27.04 -24.75 -0.69
N HIS A 40 26.51 -25.27 -1.80
CA HIS A 40 25.40 -24.65 -2.51
C HIS A 40 24.10 -24.66 -1.69
N ALA A 41 23.82 -25.73 -0.95
CA ALA A 41 22.66 -25.79 -0.05
C ALA A 41 22.78 -24.78 1.10
N ALA A 42 23.97 -24.63 1.70
CA ALA A 42 24.23 -23.63 2.71
C ALA A 42 24.08 -22.21 2.15
N GLN A 43 24.56 -21.97 0.92
CA GLN A 43 24.44 -20.68 0.25
C GLN A 43 22.98 -20.35 -0.12
N ALA A 44 22.20 -21.34 -0.57
CA ALA A 44 20.76 -21.19 -0.83
C ALA A 44 19.97 -20.92 0.45
N ALA A 45 20.29 -21.62 1.55
CA ALA A 45 19.67 -21.39 2.85
C ALA A 45 20.02 -20.01 3.42
N ALA A 46 21.26 -19.55 3.25
CA ALA A 46 21.68 -18.20 3.61
C ALA A 46 20.92 -17.13 2.82
N TYR A 47 20.75 -17.35 1.51
CA TYR A 47 19.99 -16.46 0.64
C TYR A 47 18.50 -16.40 1.01
N GLN A 48 17.86 -17.54 1.31
CA GLN A 48 16.47 -17.58 1.78
C GLN A 48 16.29 -16.85 3.12
N ARG A 49 17.22 -17.04 4.08
CA ARG A 49 17.21 -16.30 5.35
C ARG A 49 17.36 -14.80 5.13
N GLN A 50 18.21 -14.39 4.20
CA GLN A 50 18.37 -12.98 3.83
C GLN A 50 17.07 -12.39 3.27
N GLN A 51 16.38 -13.11 2.38
CA GLN A 51 15.08 -12.67 1.84
C GLN A 51 14.00 -12.54 2.92
N GLN A 52 13.90 -13.53 3.82
CA GLN A 52 12.95 -13.48 4.94
C GLN A 52 13.26 -12.32 5.90
N ALA A 53 14.54 -12.05 6.17
CA ALA A 53 14.94 -10.90 6.96
C ALA A 53 14.53 -9.58 6.30
N VAL A 54 14.75 -9.43 4.99
CA VAL A 54 14.32 -8.23 4.24
C VAL A 54 12.81 -8.04 4.30
N ALA A 55 12.02 -9.10 4.10
CA ALA A 55 10.57 -9.03 4.19
C ALA A 55 10.10 -8.64 5.61
N TYR A 56 10.75 -9.18 6.65
CA TYR A 56 10.48 -8.83 8.04
C TYR A 56 10.79 -7.36 8.34
N TYR A 57 11.95 -6.86 7.89
CA TYR A 57 12.31 -5.45 8.03
C TYR A 57 11.34 -4.52 7.29
N GLN A 58 10.90 -4.90 6.08
CA GLN A 58 9.89 -4.14 5.34
C GLN A 58 8.55 -4.08 6.09
N TYR A 59 8.10 -5.19 6.66
CA TYR A 59 6.90 -5.24 7.49
C TYR A 59 7.01 -4.35 8.73
N GLN A 60 8.15 -4.39 9.44
CA GLN A 60 8.38 -3.52 10.58
C GLN A 60 8.34 -2.04 10.21
N GLN A 61 8.95 -1.65 9.08
CA GLN A 61 8.88 -0.27 8.61
C GLN A 61 7.45 0.16 8.24
N GLN A 62 6.66 -0.74 7.65
CA GLN A 62 5.24 -0.48 7.38
C GLN A 62 4.45 -0.25 8.67
N MET A 63 4.69 -1.06 9.71
CA MET A 63 4.02 -0.91 11.00
C MET A 63 4.46 0.36 11.75
N ALA A 64 5.75 0.71 11.68
CA ALA A 64 6.26 1.97 12.23
C ALA A 64 5.63 3.19 11.51
N ALA A 65 5.50 3.13 10.19
CA ALA A 65 4.82 4.17 9.41
C ALA A 65 3.32 4.28 9.77
N TYR A 66 2.66 3.15 10.04
CA TYR A 66 1.29 3.13 10.52
C TYR A 66 1.16 3.77 11.91
N GLN A 67 2.07 3.46 12.84
CA GLN A 67 2.09 4.05 14.18
C GLN A 67 2.39 5.56 14.14
N ALA A 68 3.36 5.99 13.33
CA ALA A 68 3.68 7.40 13.12
C ALA A 68 2.47 8.17 12.55
N TYR A 69 1.73 7.56 11.62
CA TYR A 69 0.47 8.10 11.12
C TYR A 69 -0.57 8.24 12.23
N GLN A 70 -0.75 7.23 13.10
CA GLN A 70 -1.67 7.33 14.24
C GLN A 70 -1.29 8.47 15.20
N GLN A 71 0.01 8.67 15.45
CA GLN A 71 0.51 9.76 16.29
C GLN A 71 0.27 11.14 15.65
N GLN A 72 0.52 11.27 14.34
CA GLN A 72 0.21 12.48 13.59
C GLN A 72 -1.29 12.80 13.62
N MET A 73 -2.14 11.77 13.52
CA MET A 73 -3.58 11.92 13.61
C MET A 73 -4.06 12.35 14.99
N ALA A 74 -3.48 11.82 16.06
CA ALA A 74 -3.76 12.28 17.42
C ALA A 74 -3.33 13.74 17.62
N ALA A 75 -2.18 14.15 17.06
CA ALA A 75 -1.74 15.54 17.09
C ALA A 75 -2.70 16.47 16.33
N TYR A 76 -3.17 16.05 15.15
CA TYR A 76 -4.17 16.77 14.37
C TYR A 76 -5.50 16.93 15.12
N GLN A 77 -5.97 15.87 15.79
CA GLN A 77 -7.18 15.93 16.62
C GLN A 77 -7.03 16.93 17.77
N ARG A 78 -5.87 16.97 18.45
CA ARG A 78 -5.59 17.99 19.47
C ARG A 78 -5.65 19.40 18.91
N GLN A 79 -5.01 19.64 17.76
CA GLN A 79 -5.07 20.95 17.09
C GLN A 79 -6.50 21.36 16.72
N GLN A 80 -7.33 20.42 16.26
CA GLN A 80 -8.74 20.71 15.96
C GLN A 80 -9.56 21.01 17.22
N GLN A 81 -9.33 20.28 18.32
CA GLN A 81 -9.98 20.55 19.61
C GLN A 81 -9.60 21.94 20.13
N GLU A 82 -8.32 22.32 20.02
CA GLU A 82 -7.83 23.65 20.38
C GLU A 82 -8.44 24.75 19.50
N ALA A 83 -8.57 24.52 18.18
CA ALA A 83 -9.20 25.47 17.26
C ALA A 83 -10.71 25.60 17.50
N ALA A 84 -11.41 24.49 17.80
CA ALA A 84 -12.81 24.50 18.16
C ALA A 84 -13.04 25.22 19.50
N ALA A 85 -12.19 24.99 20.49
CA ALA A 85 -12.22 25.73 21.77
C ALA A 85 -11.98 27.23 21.57
N ARG A 86 -11.06 27.62 20.66
CA ARG A 86 -10.86 29.03 20.28
C ARG A 86 -12.06 29.64 19.56
N THR A 87 -12.79 28.85 18.76
CA THR A 87 -13.97 29.31 18.01
C THR A 87 -15.22 29.41 18.90
N ALA A 88 -15.35 28.52 19.90
CA ALA A 88 -16.44 28.50 20.87
C ALA A 88 -16.48 29.73 21.81
N TYR A 89 -15.42 30.56 21.82
CA TYR A 89 -15.38 31.84 22.54
C TYR A 89 -16.00 33.01 21.74
N ARG A 90 -16.62 32.78 20.58
CA ARG A 90 -17.30 33.82 19.80
C ARG A 90 -18.81 33.88 20.15
N PRO A 91 -19.37 35.04 20.58
CA PRO A 91 -20.76 35.12 21.00
C PRO A 91 -21.73 34.71 19.88
N GLN A 92 -22.76 33.98 20.32
CA GLN A 92 -23.81 33.30 19.59
C GLN A 92 -24.68 34.27 18.79
N GLN A 93 -24.36 34.49 17.51
CA GLN A 93 -25.29 35.02 16.51
C GLN A 93 -25.19 34.17 15.25
N ASP A 94 -26.36 33.72 14.80
CA ASP A 94 -26.68 33.18 13.47
C ASP A 94 -27.10 31.70 13.38
N SER A 95 -27.88 31.24 14.37
CA SER A 95 -28.61 29.97 14.32
C SER A 95 -30.01 30.14 13.70
N ARG A 96 -30.11 30.49 12.41
CA ARG A 96 -31.37 30.41 11.64
C ARG A 96 -31.16 30.21 10.13
N GLN A 97 -30.50 29.14 9.68
CA GLN A 97 -30.88 28.57 8.37
C GLN A 97 -30.34 27.16 8.11
N ALA A 98 -31.13 26.43 7.34
CA ALA A 98 -30.88 25.14 6.68
C ALA A 98 -31.23 23.86 7.46
N ALA A 99 -32.51 23.49 7.35
CA ALA A 99 -32.94 22.10 7.38
C ALA A 99 -32.75 21.43 6.00
N ALA A 100 -32.54 20.10 6.02
CA ALA A 100 -32.64 19.10 4.94
C ALA A 100 -31.39 18.74 4.10
N ALA A 101 -30.53 17.94 4.72
CA ALA A 101 -29.80 16.78 4.18
C ALA A 101 -29.59 15.84 5.40
N PRO A 102 -29.27 14.52 5.29
CA PRO A 102 -28.85 13.78 6.48
C PRO A 102 -27.74 14.60 7.12
N ALA A 103 -27.98 15.11 8.34
CA ALA A 103 -27.16 16.13 8.99
C ALA A 103 -25.71 15.87 8.64
N SER A 104 -25.10 16.76 7.86
CA SER A 104 -23.86 16.45 7.16
C SER A 104 -22.90 15.87 8.19
N MET A 105 -22.59 14.57 8.07
CA MET A 105 -21.70 13.87 9.02
C MET A 105 -20.32 14.53 9.06
N ILE A 106 -20.09 15.50 8.17
CA ILE A 106 -18.92 16.33 8.12
C ILE A 106 -19.28 17.82 8.14
N ARG A 107 -18.37 18.65 8.63
CA ARG A 107 -18.43 20.13 8.55
C ARG A 107 -17.22 20.64 7.79
N PHE A 108 -17.43 21.47 6.76
CA PHE A 108 -16.37 22.10 5.98
C PHE A 108 -16.14 23.54 6.45
N ASP A 109 -14.89 23.94 6.67
CA ASP A 109 -14.53 25.30 7.15
C ASP A 109 -13.97 26.22 6.04
N GLY A 110 -14.01 25.76 4.78
CA GLY A 110 -13.41 26.45 3.64
C GLY A 110 -12.07 25.87 3.20
N ARG A 111 -11.41 25.05 4.03
CA ARG A 111 -10.15 24.38 3.68
C ARG A 111 -10.05 22.95 4.18
N TYR A 112 -10.58 22.68 5.36
CA TYR A 112 -10.55 21.39 6.02
C TYR A 112 -11.95 20.94 6.39
N VAL A 113 -12.06 19.63 6.60
CA VAL A 113 -13.29 18.96 6.94
C VAL A 113 -13.17 18.36 8.34
N THR A 114 -14.16 18.56 9.19
CA THR A 114 -14.28 17.91 10.49
C THR A 114 -15.33 16.81 10.40
N ALA A 115 -15.07 15.63 10.97
CA ALA A 115 -16.05 14.56 11.14
C ALA A 115 -16.13 14.17 12.63
N PRO A 116 -17.29 13.72 13.15
CA PRO A 116 -17.39 13.17 14.49
C PRO A 116 -16.40 12.02 14.69
N ALA A 117 -15.75 11.97 15.85
CA ALA A 117 -14.74 10.95 16.16
C ALA A 117 -15.30 9.51 16.08
N ASN A 118 -16.60 9.34 16.35
CA ASN A 118 -17.30 8.06 16.30
C ASN A 118 -17.83 7.68 14.90
N SER A 119 -17.46 8.41 13.84
CA SER A 119 -17.88 8.11 12.45
C SER A 119 -17.05 7.01 11.76
N GLY A 120 -16.21 6.29 12.52
CA GLY A 120 -15.47 5.12 12.05
C GLY A 120 -14.61 5.40 10.83
N ARG A 121 -14.83 4.66 9.74
CA ARG A 121 -14.06 4.79 8.49
C ARG A 121 -14.19 6.17 7.83
N ILE A 122 -15.28 6.89 8.08
CA ILE A 122 -15.47 8.25 7.56
C ILE A 122 -14.49 9.23 8.22
N ALA A 123 -14.29 9.15 9.54
CA ALA A 123 -13.30 9.97 10.23
C ALA A 123 -11.89 9.77 9.63
N TYR A 124 -11.51 8.52 9.33
CA TYR A 124 -10.23 8.21 8.71
C TYR A 124 -10.12 8.72 7.27
N ALA A 125 -11.18 8.59 6.48
CA ALA A 125 -11.20 9.12 5.11
C ALA A 125 -11.08 10.65 5.08
N VAL A 126 -11.82 11.34 5.95
CA VAL A 126 -11.77 12.80 6.10
C VAL A 126 -10.38 13.26 6.53
N ALA A 127 -9.81 12.61 7.54
CA ALA A 127 -8.46 12.86 8.01
C ALA A 127 -7.41 12.75 6.89
N ALA A 128 -7.46 11.66 6.12
CA ALA A 128 -6.56 11.45 5.01
C ALA A 128 -6.73 12.50 3.91
N ALA A 129 -7.97 12.83 3.57
CA ALA A 129 -8.25 13.86 2.58
C ALA A 129 -7.80 15.26 3.04
N ASN A 130 -7.87 15.56 4.34
CA ASN A 130 -7.32 16.78 4.93
C ASN A 130 -5.79 16.87 4.83
N SER A 131 -5.07 15.75 5.01
CA SER A 131 -3.60 15.74 4.91
C SER A 131 -3.09 15.97 3.49
N LEU A 132 -3.93 15.75 2.48
CA LEU A 132 -3.63 16.03 1.07
C LEU A 132 -3.85 17.50 0.69
N GLN A 133 -4.58 18.28 1.50
CA GLN A 133 -4.84 19.69 1.20
C GLN A 133 -3.52 20.48 1.15
N GLY A 134 -3.26 21.14 0.03
CA GLY A 134 -2.02 21.87 -0.24
C GLY A 134 -1.01 21.09 -1.09
N LYS A 135 -1.08 19.76 -1.17
CA LYS A 135 -0.12 18.98 -1.96
C LYS A 135 -0.24 19.25 -3.48
N PRO A 136 0.86 19.20 -4.24
CA PRO A 136 0.87 19.37 -5.70
C PRO A 136 0.34 18.14 -6.44
N TYR A 137 -0.04 18.36 -7.70
CA TYR A 137 -0.33 17.27 -8.63
C TYR A 137 0.94 16.75 -9.28
N ARG A 138 1.05 15.42 -9.41
CA ARG A 138 2.07 14.78 -10.25
C ARG A 138 1.49 13.49 -10.79
N ARG A 139 1.52 13.30 -12.11
CA ARG A 139 1.11 12.04 -12.76
C ARG A 139 1.93 10.88 -12.17
N GLY A 140 1.26 9.82 -11.70
CA GLY A 140 1.86 8.69 -11.00
C GLY A 140 2.11 8.92 -9.50
N GLY A 141 1.86 10.13 -8.98
CA GLY A 141 2.05 10.45 -7.57
C GLY A 141 1.13 9.63 -6.67
N GLY A 142 1.69 9.03 -5.62
CA GLY A 142 0.95 8.17 -4.68
C GLY A 142 0.85 6.68 -5.08
N HIS A 143 1.45 6.24 -6.20
CA HIS A 143 1.40 4.84 -6.65
C HIS A 143 2.56 3.98 -6.15
N SER A 144 3.81 4.44 -6.32
CA SER A 144 4.99 3.69 -5.86
C SER A 144 5.16 3.74 -4.35
N LYS A 145 4.66 4.80 -3.71
CA LYS A 145 4.66 5.01 -2.27
C LYS A 145 3.36 5.69 -1.86
N VAL A 146 2.72 5.17 -0.81
CA VAL A 146 1.46 5.74 -0.31
C VAL A 146 1.71 7.13 0.27
N GLU A 147 2.77 7.32 1.05
CA GLU A 147 3.22 8.64 1.50
C GLU A 147 4.10 9.31 0.43
N ASP A 148 3.52 10.22 -0.33
CA ASP A 148 4.20 10.95 -1.39
C ASP A 148 4.14 12.47 -1.16
N SER A 149 5.04 13.19 -1.85
CA SER A 149 5.05 14.64 -1.88
C SER A 149 4.03 15.22 -2.85
N ALA A 150 3.55 14.42 -3.81
CA ALA A 150 2.58 14.82 -4.83
C ALA A 150 1.65 13.65 -5.19
N TYR A 151 0.43 13.95 -5.62
CA TYR A 151 -0.59 12.93 -5.89
C TYR A 151 -1.30 13.18 -7.22
N ASP A 152 -1.52 12.12 -8.01
CA ASP A 152 -2.45 12.19 -9.14
C ASP A 152 -3.90 11.90 -8.71
N CYS A 153 -4.83 11.92 -9.67
CA CYS A 153 -6.25 11.69 -9.41
C CYS A 153 -6.50 10.34 -8.71
N SER A 154 -5.88 9.27 -9.21
CA SER A 154 -6.04 7.91 -8.69
C SER A 154 -5.22 7.61 -7.45
N GLY A 155 -4.03 8.20 -7.32
CA GLY A 155 -3.21 8.17 -6.11
C GLY A 155 -3.88 8.90 -4.95
N THR A 156 -4.62 9.98 -5.23
CA THR A 156 -5.44 10.70 -4.23
C THR A 156 -6.52 9.80 -3.64
N VAL A 157 -7.36 9.23 -4.50
CA VAL A 157 -8.46 8.36 -4.07
C VAL A 157 -7.90 7.12 -3.37
N SER A 158 -6.83 6.54 -3.92
CA SER A 158 -6.13 5.42 -3.31
C SER A 158 -5.61 5.75 -1.91
N TYR A 159 -4.97 6.90 -1.73
CA TYR A 159 -4.45 7.33 -0.43
C TYR A 159 -5.56 7.37 0.61
N VAL A 160 -6.66 8.03 0.30
CA VAL A 160 -7.79 8.18 1.22
C VAL A 160 -8.40 6.84 1.58
N LEU A 161 -8.63 5.96 0.59
CA LEU A 161 -9.20 4.65 0.84
C LEU A 161 -8.25 3.73 1.61
N ILE A 162 -6.94 3.78 1.35
CA ILE A 162 -5.93 3.03 2.11
C ILE A 162 -5.91 3.49 3.56
N LYS A 163 -5.90 4.80 3.80
CA LYS A 163 -5.92 5.36 5.16
C LYS A 163 -7.21 5.10 5.92
N ALA A 164 -8.32 4.90 5.22
CA ALA A 164 -9.59 4.45 5.78
C ALA A 164 -9.70 2.92 5.93
N GLY A 165 -8.67 2.17 5.53
CA GLY A 165 -8.65 0.70 5.54
C GLY A 165 -9.65 0.05 4.57
N LEU A 166 -10.01 0.76 3.51
CA LEU A 166 -10.98 0.37 2.47
C LEU A 166 -10.28 -0.12 1.18
N LEU A 167 -8.97 0.08 1.08
CA LEU A 167 -8.16 -0.36 -0.04
C LEU A 167 -6.79 -0.85 0.47
N LYS A 168 -6.27 -1.93 -0.11
CA LYS A 168 -5.00 -2.55 0.33
C LYS A 168 -3.76 -1.96 -0.34
N SER A 169 -3.88 -1.52 -1.59
CA SER A 169 -2.78 -0.99 -2.40
C SER A 169 -3.29 0.04 -3.40
N PRO A 170 -2.45 0.97 -3.87
CA PRO A 170 -2.89 1.96 -4.85
C PRO A 170 -3.43 1.31 -6.12
N LEU A 171 -4.47 1.94 -6.69
CA LEU A 171 -5.06 1.55 -7.96
C LEU A 171 -4.96 2.71 -8.95
N PRO A 172 -4.67 2.44 -10.24
CA PRO A 172 -4.90 3.41 -11.30
C PRO A 172 -6.41 3.67 -11.48
N SER A 173 -6.77 4.75 -12.19
CA SER A 173 -8.17 5.09 -12.47
C SER A 173 -8.94 3.95 -13.16
N SER A 174 -8.29 3.18 -14.04
CA SER A 174 -8.88 1.98 -14.67
C SER A 174 -9.13 0.83 -13.68
N GLY A 175 -8.30 0.70 -12.65
CA GLY A 175 -8.47 -0.30 -11.59
C GLY A 175 -9.72 -0.05 -10.75
N PHE A 176 -10.07 1.22 -10.51
CA PHE A 176 -11.28 1.56 -9.78
C PHE A 176 -12.58 1.14 -10.48
N ALA A 177 -12.56 0.93 -11.79
CA ALA A 177 -13.73 0.46 -12.54
C ALA A 177 -14.26 -0.90 -12.06
N LYS A 178 -13.39 -1.71 -11.45
CA LYS A 178 -13.69 -3.04 -10.92
C LYS A 178 -13.64 -3.11 -9.39
N TRP A 179 -13.36 -2.00 -8.72
CA TRP A 179 -13.25 -1.93 -7.27
C TRP A 179 -14.61 -1.64 -6.63
N GLY A 180 -14.86 -2.24 -5.47
CA GLY A 180 -16.08 -2.01 -4.70
C GLY A 180 -17.35 -2.44 -5.45
N GLU A 181 -18.50 -1.94 -5.00
CA GLU A 181 -19.80 -2.19 -5.61
C GLU A 181 -20.17 -1.07 -6.61
N PRO A 182 -20.93 -1.38 -7.67
CA PRO A 182 -21.42 -0.38 -8.60
C PRO A 182 -22.47 0.54 -7.94
N GLY A 183 -22.49 1.81 -8.34
CA GLY A 183 -23.45 2.78 -7.84
C GLY A 183 -22.86 3.76 -6.83
N GLU A 184 -23.63 4.79 -6.50
CA GLU A 184 -23.28 5.75 -5.46
C GLU A 184 -23.41 5.11 -4.08
N GLY A 185 -22.42 5.34 -3.22
CA GLY A 185 -22.45 4.89 -1.83
C GLY A 185 -23.17 5.89 -0.95
N ARG A 186 -23.59 5.44 0.23
CA ARG A 186 -24.28 6.31 1.20
C ARG A 186 -23.40 7.44 1.72
N PHE A 187 -22.13 7.15 1.97
CA PHE A 187 -21.18 8.09 2.53
C PHE A 187 -19.95 8.33 1.66
N ILE A 188 -19.48 7.32 0.92
CA ILE A 188 -18.33 7.44 0.04
C ILE A 188 -18.75 7.00 -1.35
N THR A 189 -18.56 7.87 -2.33
CA THR A 189 -18.69 7.53 -3.74
C THR A 189 -17.38 7.86 -4.46
N VAL A 190 -16.81 6.88 -5.13
CA VAL A 190 -15.69 7.05 -6.06
C VAL A 190 -16.26 7.15 -7.46
N TRP A 191 -16.02 8.27 -8.11
CA TRP A 191 -16.48 8.55 -9.46
C TRP A 191 -15.39 8.20 -10.44
N VAL A 192 -15.62 7.17 -11.24
CA VAL A 192 -14.57 6.58 -12.08
C VAL A 192 -14.83 6.86 -13.55
N LYS A 193 -13.86 7.47 -14.23
CA LYS A 193 -13.75 7.44 -15.69
C LYS A 193 -12.46 6.69 -16.05
N PRO A 194 -12.56 5.40 -16.41
CA PRO A 194 -11.40 4.51 -16.53
C PRO A 194 -10.33 5.07 -17.48
N GLY A 195 -9.07 5.10 -17.04
CA GLY A 195 -7.95 5.59 -17.85
C GLY A 195 -7.85 7.12 -17.97
N GLU A 196 -8.87 7.87 -17.57
CA GLU A 196 -8.90 9.34 -17.73
C GLU A 196 -8.85 10.06 -16.38
N HIS A 197 -9.86 9.87 -15.53
CA HIS A 197 -9.97 10.60 -14.26
C HIS A 197 -10.70 9.80 -13.20
N VAL A 198 -10.36 10.05 -11.94
CA VAL A 198 -11.10 9.53 -10.79
C VAL A 198 -11.10 10.57 -9.69
N PHE A 199 -12.22 10.72 -9.02
CA PHE A 199 -12.36 11.57 -7.84
C PHE A 199 -13.31 10.89 -6.86
N MET A 200 -13.49 11.45 -5.68
CA MET A 200 -14.45 10.91 -4.72
C MET A 200 -15.27 11.99 -4.03
N THR A 201 -16.42 11.60 -3.51
CA THR A 201 -17.19 12.36 -2.54
C THR A 201 -17.16 11.63 -1.20
N ILE A 202 -17.01 12.40 -0.12
CA ILE A 202 -17.14 11.91 1.25
C ILE A 202 -18.25 12.73 1.90
N CYS A 203 -19.33 12.07 2.30
CA CYS A 203 -20.57 12.67 2.80
C CYS A 203 -21.05 13.82 1.89
N GLY A 204 -20.98 13.61 0.57
CA GLY A 204 -21.38 14.57 -0.45
C GLY A 204 -20.33 15.63 -0.81
N LEU A 205 -19.30 15.86 0.02
CA LEU A 205 -18.26 16.84 -0.32
C LEU A 205 -17.19 16.23 -1.22
N ARG A 206 -16.87 16.95 -2.30
CA ARG A 206 -15.96 16.47 -3.34
C ARG A 206 -14.50 16.65 -2.94
N LEU A 207 -13.71 15.58 -3.10
CA LEU A 207 -12.24 15.59 -3.12
C LEU A 207 -11.75 15.32 -4.54
N ASP A 208 -10.98 16.25 -5.10
CA ASP A 208 -10.62 16.22 -6.52
C ASP A 208 -9.27 16.89 -6.79
N THR A 209 -8.56 16.41 -7.80
CA THR A 209 -7.34 17.04 -8.34
C THR A 209 -7.64 18.01 -9.48
N THR A 210 -8.90 18.20 -9.85
CA THR A 210 -9.33 19.13 -10.91
C THR A 210 -10.39 20.12 -10.44
N GLY A 211 -10.46 21.28 -11.10
CA GLY A 211 -11.56 22.24 -10.95
C GLY A 211 -11.21 23.62 -10.37
N GLY A 212 -9.95 24.04 -10.36
CA GLY A 212 -9.51 25.35 -9.88
C GLY A 212 -8.36 25.92 -10.69
N ARG A 213 -7.24 25.21 -10.83
CA ARG A 213 -6.06 25.58 -11.63
C ARG A 213 -5.35 24.33 -12.16
N THR A 214 -4.71 24.44 -13.32
CA THR A 214 -3.88 23.38 -13.89
C THR A 214 -2.72 23.04 -12.96
N GLY A 215 -2.49 21.74 -12.73
CA GLY A 215 -1.38 21.25 -11.89
C GLY A 215 -1.61 21.33 -10.38
N GLU A 216 -2.78 21.79 -9.93
CA GLU A 216 -3.13 21.72 -8.52
C GLU A 216 -3.42 20.28 -8.09
N GLY A 217 -2.91 19.90 -6.93
CA GLY A 217 -3.16 18.57 -6.39
C GLY A 217 -4.52 18.46 -5.69
N PRO A 218 -4.65 17.53 -4.76
CA PRO A 218 -5.96 17.17 -4.20
C PRO A 218 -6.55 18.29 -3.35
N ARG A 219 -7.80 18.68 -3.61
CA ARG A 219 -8.50 19.70 -2.82
C ARG A 219 -9.92 19.29 -2.52
N TRP A 220 -10.40 19.71 -1.35
CA TRP A 220 -11.82 19.78 -1.08
C TRP A 220 -12.46 20.83 -1.99
N ARG A 221 -13.64 20.52 -2.53
CA ARG A 221 -14.35 21.37 -3.49
C ARG A 221 -15.82 21.42 -3.10
N THR A 222 -16.35 22.63 -3.01
CA THR A 222 -17.79 22.90 -2.88
C THR A 222 -18.46 23.08 -4.22
N ALA A 223 -17.72 23.54 -5.23
CA ALA A 223 -18.24 23.70 -6.58
C ALA A 223 -18.74 22.34 -7.11
N PRO A 224 -19.91 22.30 -7.78
CA PRO A 224 -20.37 21.09 -8.43
C PRO A 224 -19.41 20.67 -9.56
N ARG A 225 -19.49 19.41 -9.98
CA ARG A 225 -18.95 18.97 -11.27
C ARG A 225 -19.94 18.07 -11.97
N SER A 226 -19.85 18.06 -13.29
CA SER A 226 -20.52 17.02 -14.07
C SER A 226 -19.93 15.65 -13.73
N THR A 227 -20.82 14.70 -13.50
CA THR A 227 -20.56 13.27 -13.36
C THR A 227 -20.83 12.51 -14.66
N SER A 228 -21.16 13.22 -15.75
CA SER A 228 -21.37 12.58 -17.05
C SER A 228 -20.13 11.81 -17.51
N GLY A 229 -20.33 10.56 -17.92
CA GLY A 229 -19.26 9.64 -18.28
C GLY A 229 -18.45 9.08 -17.09
N PHE A 230 -18.83 9.37 -15.85
CA PHE A 230 -18.29 8.70 -14.67
C PHE A 230 -19.21 7.57 -14.23
N SER A 231 -18.63 6.40 -13.97
CA SER A 231 -19.30 5.29 -13.31
C SER A 231 -19.05 5.37 -11.81
N PRO A 232 -20.08 5.59 -10.97
CA PRO A 232 -19.91 5.62 -9.52
C PRO A 232 -19.63 4.21 -8.98
N ARG A 233 -18.75 4.15 -7.98
CA ARG A 233 -18.37 2.96 -7.21
C ARG A 233 -18.33 3.30 -5.74
N HIS A 234 -18.56 2.34 -4.85
CA HIS A 234 -18.45 2.56 -3.42
C HIS A 234 -17.87 1.34 -2.69
N PRO A 235 -17.35 1.51 -1.46
CA PRO A 235 -16.89 0.38 -0.66
C PRO A 235 -18.04 -0.57 -0.34
N ALA A 236 -17.83 -1.88 -0.49
CA ALA A 236 -18.86 -2.88 -0.19
C ALA A 236 -19.31 -2.82 1.28
N GLY A 237 -20.62 -2.91 1.50
CA GLY A 237 -21.22 -2.89 2.84
C GLY A 237 -21.17 -1.54 3.57
N PHE A 238 -21.13 -0.42 2.82
CA PHE A 238 -20.91 0.92 3.39
C PHE A 238 -21.81 2.02 2.81
#